data_AF-A0A817MNE7-F1
#
_entry.id   AF-A0A817MNE7-F1
#
_cell.length_a   1.000
_cell.length_b   1.000
_cell.length_c   1.000
_cell.angle_alpha   90.00
_cell.angle_beta   90.00
_cell.angle_gamma   90.00
#
_symmetry.space_group_name_H-M   'P 1'
#
loop_
_entity.id
_entity.type
_entity.pdbx_description
1 polymer ?
#
loop_
_entity_poly.entity_id
_entity_poly.type
_entity_poly.pdbx_seq_one_letter_code
_entity_poly.pdbx_strand_id
1 'polypeptide(L)'
;GNIINIINRGSQSIKVGFFKNLGSYQPSFVAEKVVTILPGATVTVSLANGWEGRLQKLTGAPADPATWAEIHFNAWQDMTFCDISLIRGFNGAMVFSSVDGSLRTGFTNDLRPGAPYKFKVKDSNGYDVLQPTEPFTGGRNDELVAYYRGQVSQGNAYIIPDDHASSHGTTDKRMNLEIY
;
A
#
# COMPACT_ATOMS: atom_id res chain seq x y z
N GLY A 1 -12.36 18.33 -2.75
CA GLY A 1 -12.44 17.34 -1.67
C GLY A 1 -11.52 16.19 -1.98
N ASN A 2 -11.02 15.51 -0.96
CA ASN A 2 -10.07 14.41 -1.10
C ASN A 2 -10.79 13.17 -1.59
N ILE A 3 -10.32 12.62 -2.72
CA ILE A 3 -10.96 11.50 -3.41
C ILE A 3 -9.91 10.44 -3.72
N ILE A 4 -10.26 9.19 -3.46
CA ILE A 4 -9.53 8.03 -3.99
C ILE A 4 -10.47 7.19 -4.85
N ASN A 5 -10.09 6.94 -6.10
CA ASN A 5 -10.70 5.93 -6.96
C ASN A 5 -9.90 4.64 -6.80
N ILE A 6 -10.50 3.61 -6.22
CA ILE A 6 -9.84 2.31 -6.06
C ILE A 6 -10.29 1.38 -7.18
N ILE A 7 -9.33 0.88 -7.95
CA ILE A 7 -9.56 0.07 -9.14
C ILE A 7 -9.02 -1.33 -8.88
N ASN A 8 -9.89 -2.34 -8.95
CA ASN A 8 -9.46 -3.72 -8.88
C ASN A 8 -9.08 -4.23 -10.29
N ARG A 9 -7.78 -4.37 -10.53
CA ARG A 9 -7.23 -4.93 -11.77
C ARG A 9 -7.12 -6.45 -11.75
N GLY A 10 -7.39 -7.08 -10.61
CA GLY A 10 -7.39 -8.53 -10.43
C GLY A 10 -8.67 -9.22 -10.94
N SER A 11 -8.64 -10.54 -10.92
CA SER A 11 -9.74 -11.41 -11.37
C SER A 11 -10.74 -11.81 -10.29
N GLN A 12 -10.46 -11.46 -9.02
CA GLN A 12 -11.29 -11.79 -7.86
C GLN A 12 -11.79 -10.54 -7.17
N SER A 13 -12.95 -10.63 -6.52
CA SER A 13 -13.43 -9.53 -5.65
C SER A 13 -12.44 -9.31 -4.51
N ILE A 14 -12.12 -8.06 -4.22
CA ILE A 14 -11.23 -7.68 -3.11
C ILE A 14 -11.97 -6.84 -2.08
N LYS A 15 -11.50 -6.90 -0.83
CA LYS A 15 -11.85 -5.94 0.22
C LYS A 15 -10.66 -5.03 0.47
N VAL A 16 -10.91 -3.73 0.59
CA VAL A 16 -9.89 -2.72 0.91
C VAL A 16 -10.30 -2.00 2.18
N GLY A 17 -9.45 -2.07 3.20
CA GLY A 17 -9.61 -1.35 4.45
C GLY A 17 -8.89 -0.01 4.42
N PHE A 18 -9.50 0.99 5.05
CA PHE A 18 -8.93 2.32 5.29
C PHE A 18 -8.55 2.41 6.76
N PHE A 19 -7.28 2.68 7.03
CA PHE A 19 -6.73 2.73 8.38
C PHE A 19 -6.11 4.10 8.60
N LYS A 20 -6.81 4.94 9.37
CA LYS A 20 -6.30 6.25 9.76
C LYS A 20 -5.15 6.11 10.74
N ASN A 21 -4.12 6.94 10.61
CA ASN A 21 -3.02 6.99 11.56
C ASN A 21 -3.51 7.53 12.91
N LEU A 22 -3.02 6.94 14.01
CA LEU A 22 -3.32 7.41 15.38
C LEU A 22 -2.28 8.41 15.89
N GLY A 23 -1.18 8.56 15.15
CA GLY A 23 -0.05 9.43 15.43
C GLY A 23 1.17 8.99 14.60
N SER A 24 2.27 9.72 14.72
CA SER A 24 3.53 9.36 14.05
C SER A 24 3.96 7.95 14.45
N TYR A 25 4.24 7.11 13.46
CA TYR A 25 4.70 5.72 13.65
C TYR A 25 3.71 4.79 14.38
N GLN A 26 2.43 5.18 14.53
CA GLN A 26 1.39 4.37 15.19
C GLN A 26 0.28 3.98 14.20
N PRO A 27 0.46 2.87 13.44
CA PRO A 27 -0.57 2.38 12.55
C PRO A 27 -1.75 1.82 13.34
N SER A 28 -2.98 2.23 13.00
CA SER A 28 -4.19 1.56 13.46
C SER A 28 -4.37 0.22 12.74
N PHE A 29 -4.86 -0.81 13.44
CA PHE A 29 -5.36 -2.06 12.84
C PHE A 29 -6.89 -2.13 12.83
N VAL A 30 -7.56 -1.05 13.23
CA VAL A 30 -9.01 -0.91 13.13
C VAL A 30 -9.31 -0.08 11.89
N ALA A 31 -9.96 -0.71 10.91
CA ALA A 31 -10.38 -0.01 9.71
C ALA A 31 -11.54 0.94 10.06
N GLU A 32 -11.43 2.21 9.70
CA GLU A 32 -12.55 3.15 9.80
C GLU A 32 -13.60 2.92 8.71
N LYS A 33 -13.18 2.26 7.62
CA LYS A 33 -14.02 1.92 6.47
C LYS A 33 -13.45 0.70 5.77
N VAL A 34 -14.34 -0.15 5.26
CA VAL A 34 -13.99 -1.25 4.36
C VAL A 34 -14.90 -1.17 3.14
N VAL A 35 -14.31 -1.29 1.95
CA VAL A 35 -15.06 -1.36 0.69
C VAL A 35 -14.80 -2.68 -0.01
N THR A 36 -15.81 -3.22 -0.67
CA THR A 36 -15.69 -4.39 -1.55
C THR A 36 -15.65 -3.90 -3.00
N ILE A 37 -14.71 -4.41 -3.78
CA ILE A 37 -14.49 -3.99 -5.16
C ILE A 37 -14.49 -5.24 -6.05
N LEU A 38 -15.46 -5.33 -6.95
CA LEU A 38 -15.57 -6.41 -7.92
C LEU A 38 -14.42 -6.37 -8.94
N PRO A 39 -14.07 -7.49 -9.60
CA PRO A 39 -13.07 -7.51 -10.67
C PRO A 39 -13.36 -6.45 -11.74
N GLY A 40 -12.34 -5.68 -12.12
CA GLY A 40 -12.45 -4.60 -13.11
C GLY A 40 -13.23 -3.36 -12.68
N ALA A 41 -13.86 -3.38 -11.50
CA ALA A 41 -14.67 -2.27 -11.02
C ALA A 41 -13.81 -1.16 -10.38
N THR A 42 -14.40 0.03 -10.32
CA THR A 42 -13.87 1.18 -9.58
C THR A 42 -14.83 1.55 -8.47
N VAL A 43 -14.30 1.77 -7.26
CA VAL A 43 -15.05 2.37 -6.13
C VAL A 43 -14.42 3.71 -5.79
N THR A 44 -15.21 4.77 -5.79
CA THR A 44 -14.78 6.11 -5.41
C THR A 44 -15.10 6.37 -3.95
N VAL A 45 -14.11 6.82 -3.18
CA VAL A 45 -14.26 7.15 -1.76
C VAL A 45 -13.82 8.58 -1.51
N SER A 46 -14.68 9.35 -0.84
CA SER A 46 -14.32 10.67 -0.29
C SER A 46 -13.75 10.52 1.12
N LEU A 47 -12.68 11.27 1.38
CA LEU A 47 -11.98 11.32 2.67
C LEU A 47 -12.00 12.75 3.24
N ALA A 48 -11.86 12.85 4.55
CA ALA A 48 -11.82 14.13 5.25
C ALA A 48 -10.59 14.97 4.83
N ASN A 49 -10.67 16.29 5.02
CA ASN A 49 -9.51 17.17 4.90
C ASN A 49 -8.42 16.75 5.91
N GLY A 50 -7.16 16.69 5.49
CA GLY A 50 -6.07 16.25 6.36
C GLY A 50 -6.08 14.74 6.67
N TRP A 51 -6.81 13.92 5.89
CA TRP A 51 -6.80 12.48 6.13
C TRP A 51 -5.41 11.90 5.86
N GLU A 52 -4.89 11.19 6.84
CA GLU A 52 -3.59 10.52 6.82
C GLU A 52 -3.77 9.08 7.28
N GLY A 53 -3.21 8.15 6.49
CA GLY A 53 -3.26 6.75 6.82
C GLY A 53 -2.87 5.88 5.64
N ARG A 54 -3.41 4.67 5.64
CA ARG A 54 -3.15 3.70 4.57
C ARG A 54 -4.42 3.01 4.08
N LEU A 55 -4.33 2.55 2.84
CA LEU A 55 -5.25 1.60 2.25
C LEU A 55 -4.54 0.24 2.15
N GLN A 56 -5.27 -0.82 2.49
CA GLN A 56 -4.72 -2.18 2.52
C GLN A 56 -5.75 -3.17 1.95
N LYS A 57 -5.31 -4.00 1.02
CA LYS A 57 -6.08 -5.17 0.57
C LYS A 57 -6.18 -6.17 1.74
N LEU A 58 -7.39 -6.53 2.12
CA LEU A 58 -7.66 -7.46 3.21
C LEU A 58 -7.76 -8.88 2.64
N THR A 59 -6.64 -9.60 2.62
CA THR A 59 -6.62 -11.05 2.33
C THR A 59 -6.86 -11.88 3.59
N GLY A 60 -6.39 -11.40 4.75
CA GLY A 60 -6.62 -11.93 6.09
C GLY A 60 -6.95 -10.84 7.11
N ALA A 61 -6.41 -10.96 8.31
CA ALA A 61 -6.52 -9.98 9.39
C ALA A 61 -5.75 -8.69 9.05
N PRO A 62 -6.15 -7.52 9.58
CA PRO A 62 -5.43 -6.27 9.34
C PRO A 62 -3.94 -6.28 9.72
N ALA A 63 -3.56 -7.13 10.67
CA ALA A 63 -2.18 -7.28 11.14
C ALA A 63 -1.33 -8.25 10.30
N ASP A 64 -1.94 -8.98 9.35
CA ASP A 64 -1.21 -9.89 8.47
C ASP A 64 -0.31 -9.12 7.50
N PRO A 65 0.75 -9.76 6.97
CA PRO A 65 1.65 -9.13 6.01
C PRO A 65 0.89 -8.64 4.77
N ALA A 66 1.05 -7.37 4.43
CA ALA A 66 0.32 -6.75 3.33
C ALA A 66 1.07 -5.55 2.76
N THR A 67 0.82 -5.30 1.47
CA THR A 67 1.26 -4.06 0.82
C THR A 67 0.39 -2.92 1.31
N TRP A 68 1.02 -1.83 1.70
CA TRP A 68 0.35 -0.64 2.22
C TRP A 68 0.41 0.47 1.17
N ALA A 69 -0.74 1.04 0.85
CA ALA A 69 -0.83 2.25 0.03
C ALA A 69 -1.01 3.43 1.00
N GLU A 70 0.08 4.11 1.33
CA GLU A 70 0.13 5.17 2.34
C GLU A 70 -0.14 6.53 1.68
N ILE A 71 -0.96 7.36 2.32
CA ILE A 71 -1.36 8.66 1.78
C ILE A 71 -1.68 9.67 2.88
N HIS A 72 -1.26 10.92 2.66
CA HIS A 72 -1.55 12.08 3.48
C HIS A 72 -2.05 13.23 2.61
N PHE A 73 -3.35 13.53 2.70
CA PHE A 73 -3.95 14.67 2.00
C PHE A 73 -3.80 15.98 2.78
N ASN A 74 -3.69 17.11 2.07
CA ASN A 74 -3.61 18.44 2.66
C ASN A 74 -2.47 18.58 3.69
N ALA A 75 -1.35 17.94 3.41
CA ALA A 75 -0.17 17.94 4.24
C ALA A 75 0.60 19.27 4.08
N TRP A 76 1.93 19.23 4.26
CA TRP A 76 2.79 20.41 4.04
C TRP A 76 2.53 21.05 2.67
N GLN A 77 2.38 22.39 2.67
CA GLN A 77 2.00 23.18 1.50
C GLN A 77 0.69 22.75 0.80
N ASP A 78 -0.26 22.21 1.56
CA ASP A 78 -1.52 21.67 1.04
C ASP A 78 -1.29 20.59 -0.04
N MET A 79 -0.19 19.86 0.02
CA MET A 79 0.11 18.77 -0.90
C MET A 79 -0.57 17.46 -0.48
N THR A 80 -0.68 16.54 -1.44
CA THR A 80 -0.98 15.14 -1.19
C THR A 80 0.32 14.36 -1.31
N PHE A 81 0.75 13.70 -0.23
CA PHE A 81 1.88 12.78 -0.26
C PHE A 81 1.41 11.34 -0.28
N CYS A 82 2.08 10.48 -1.04
CA CYS A 82 1.77 9.05 -1.06
C CYS A 82 2.98 8.19 -1.40
N ASP A 83 2.90 6.92 -1.00
CA ASP A 83 3.85 5.87 -1.37
C ASP A 83 3.18 4.48 -1.32
N ILE A 84 3.84 3.51 -1.95
CA ILE A 84 3.51 2.09 -1.87
C ILE A 84 4.60 1.42 -1.01
N SER A 85 4.21 0.86 0.12
CA SER A 85 5.13 0.37 1.14
C SER A 85 5.09 -1.16 1.25
N LEU A 86 6.29 -1.74 1.32
CA LEU A 86 6.55 -3.17 1.52
C LEU A 86 7.16 -3.46 2.89
N ILE A 87 7.31 -2.42 3.73
CA ILE A 87 7.82 -2.55 5.09
C ILE A 87 7.04 -3.59 5.86
N ARG A 88 5.70 -3.60 5.69
CA ARG A 88 4.78 -4.48 6.40
C ARG A 88 4.37 -5.72 5.62
N GLY A 89 5.08 -6.03 4.54
CA GLY A 89 4.91 -7.25 3.76
C GLY A 89 4.27 -7.02 2.41
N PHE A 90 3.81 -8.11 1.79
CA PHE A 90 3.26 -8.08 0.45
C PHE A 90 2.13 -9.09 0.25
N ASN A 91 0.97 -8.62 -0.20
CA ASN A 91 -0.18 -9.47 -0.55
C ASN A 91 -0.86 -9.10 -1.89
N GLY A 92 -0.26 -8.16 -2.63
CA GLY A 92 -0.73 -7.72 -3.93
C GLY A 92 0.03 -6.47 -4.38
N ALA A 93 0.25 -6.38 -5.69
CA ALA A 93 0.88 -5.21 -6.28
C ALA A 93 -0.10 -4.04 -6.29
N MET A 94 0.43 -2.83 -6.13
CA MET A 94 -0.37 -1.60 -6.06
C MET A 94 0.32 -0.46 -6.79
N VAL A 95 -0.48 0.44 -7.36
CA VAL A 95 0.00 1.66 -7.98
C VAL A 95 -0.88 2.84 -7.62
N PHE A 96 -0.26 3.90 -7.12
CA PHE A 96 -0.88 5.21 -7.02
C PHE A 96 -0.66 6.02 -8.31
N SER A 97 -1.67 6.79 -8.69
CA SER A 97 -1.51 7.91 -9.62
C SER A 97 -2.42 9.07 -9.27
N SER A 98 -2.02 10.29 -9.59
CA SER A 98 -2.94 11.44 -9.56
C SER A 98 -3.86 11.40 -10.78
N VAL A 99 -5.07 11.95 -10.64
CA VAL A 99 -6.05 12.00 -11.75
C VAL A 99 -5.59 12.99 -12.82
N ASP A 100 -4.90 14.06 -12.43
CA ASP A 100 -4.28 15.01 -13.36
C ASP A 100 -3.04 14.46 -14.11
N GLY A 101 -2.56 13.26 -13.75
CA GLY A 101 -1.42 12.60 -14.38
C GLY A 101 -0.04 13.12 -13.93
N SER A 102 0.03 14.06 -12.99
CA SER A 102 1.30 14.60 -12.47
C SER A 102 2.14 13.58 -11.72
N LEU A 103 1.53 12.50 -11.22
CA LEU A 103 2.16 11.52 -10.36
C LEU A 103 1.76 10.09 -10.73
N ARG A 104 2.74 9.19 -10.74
CA ARG A 104 2.54 7.74 -10.74
C ARG A 104 3.68 7.05 -9.98
N THR A 105 3.33 6.21 -9.01
CA THR A 105 4.31 5.46 -8.19
C THR A 105 3.74 4.12 -7.77
N GLY A 106 4.59 3.10 -7.68
CA GLY A 106 4.19 1.71 -7.42
C GLY A 106 4.69 0.75 -8.49
N PHE A 107 4.17 -0.47 -8.46
CA PHE A 107 4.54 -1.54 -9.38
C PHE A 107 3.36 -2.50 -9.59
N THR A 108 3.39 -3.28 -10.68
CA THR A 108 2.27 -4.14 -11.10
C THR A 108 2.55 -5.64 -10.98
N ASN A 109 3.81 -6.02 -10.77
CA ASN A 109 4.23 -7.42 -10.77
C ASN A 109 3.93 -8.08 -9.44
N ASP A 110 3.33 -9.28 -9.47
CA ASP A 110 3.26 -10.14 -8.30
C ASP A 110 4.66 -10.64 -7.93
N LEU A 111 5.10 -10.34 -6.71
CA LEU A 111 6.42 -10.68 -6.21
C LEU A 111 6.48 -12.09 -5.62
N ARG A 112 5.34 -12.75 -5.38
CA ARG A 112 5.31 -14.06 -4.72
C ARG A 112 5.92 -15.19 -5.54
N PRO A 113 5.72 -15.29 -6.87
CA PRO A 113 6.30 -16.38 -7.65
C PRO A 113 7.83 -16.44 -7.57
N GLY A 114 8.50 -15.29 -7.67
CA GLY A 114 9.96 -15.17 -7.67
C GLY A 114 10.62 -15.13 -6.29
N ALA A 115 9.85 -14.96 -5.21
CA ALA A 115 10.43 -14.85 -3.87
C ALA A 115 11.03 -16.18 -3.38
N PRO A 116 12.18 -16.17 -2.69
CA PRO A 116 12.68 -17.32 -1.95
C PRO A 116 11.64 -17.90 -0.98
N TYR A 117 11.57 -19.23 -0.89
CA TYR A 117 10.55 -19.92 -0.09
C TYR A 117 10.51 -19.46 1.37
N LYS A 118 11.68 -19.19 1.98
CA LYS A 118 11.79 -18.70 3.36
C LYS A 118 11.09 -17.35 3.63
N PHE A 119 10.70 -16.63 2.59
CA PHE A 119 9.99 -15.35 2.72
C PHE A 119 8.48 -15.47 2.51
N LYS A 120 8.02 -16.63 2.03
CA LYS A 120 6.60 -16.92 1.81
C LYS A 120 6.01 -17.40 3.13
N VAL A 121 4.94 -16.75 3.55
CA VAL A 121 4.17 -17.11 4.75
C VAL A 121 2.70 -17.17 4.39
N LYS A 122 1.89 -17.76 5.29
CA LYS A 122 0.44 -17.74 5.17
C LYS A 122 -0.13 -16.60 5.99
N ASP A 123 -1.10 -15.87 5.43
CA ASP A 123 -1.95 -14.99 6.22
C ASP A 123 -2.95 -15.80 7.06
N SER A 124 -3.73 -15.13 7.91
CA SER A 124 -4.70 -15.78 8.80
C SER A 124 -5.84 -16.51 8.07
N ASN A 125 -6.02 -16.28 6.77
CA ASN A 125 -6.97 -17.02 5.93
C ASN A 125 -6.28 -18.12 5.09
N GLY A 126 -4.97 -18.33 5.24
CA GLY A 126 -4.21 -19.38 4.57
C GLY A 126 -3.70 -19.01 3.16
N TYR A 127 -3.79 -17.75 2.75
CA TYR A 127 -3.28 -17.29 1.46
C TYR A 127 -1.78 -17.02 1.53
N ASP A 128 -1.06 -17.26 0.42
CA ASP A 128 0.35 -16.92 0.31
C ASP A 128 0.56 -15.41 0.23
N VAL A 129 1.37 -14.91 1.16
CA VAL A 129 1.85 -13.54 1.26
C VAL A 129 3.37 -13.56 1.50
N LEU A 130 4.04 -12.41 1.36
CA LEU A 130 5.44 -12.29 1.74
C LEU A 130 5.55 -11.55 3.07
N GLN A 131 6.46 -12.02 3.91
CA GLN A 131 6.75 -11.44 5.22
C GLN A 131 7.19 -9.96 5.11
N PRO A 132 7.09 -9.18 6.20
CA PRO A 132 7.59 -7.81 6.24
C PRO A 132 9.12 -7.73 6.08
N THR A 133 9.62 -6.66 5.47
CA THR A 133 11.05 -6.33 5.56
C THR A 133 11.41 -5.88 6.98
N GLU A 134 10.45 -5.27 7.69
CA GLU A 134 10.60 -4.93 9.11
C GLU A 134 9.34 -5.31 9.89
N PRO A 135 9.39 -6.36 10.73
CA PRO A 135 8.26 -6.75 11.55
C PRO A 135 8.06 -5.78 12.74
N PHE A 136 6.85 -5.78 13.31
CA PHE A 136 6.55 -4.97 14.51
C PHE A 136 7.36 -5.38 15.75
N THR A 137 7.91 -6.60 15.76
CA THR A 137 8.83 -7.09 16.80
C THR A 137 10.23 -6.49 16.70
N GLY A 138 10.52 -5.71 15.66
CA GLY A 138 11.82 -5.11 15.40
C GLY A 138 12.73 -5.98 14.53
N GLY A 139 13.83 -5.37 14.06
CA GLY A 139 14.78 -5.97 13.14
C GLY A 139 14.45 -5.69 11.68
N ARG A 140 15.39 -6.04 10.79
CA ARG A 140 15.27 -5.87 9.34
C ARG A 140 15.71 -7.13 8.60
N ASN A 141 14.98 -7.49 7.56
CA ASN A 141 15.30 -8.62 6.70
C ASN A 141 16.07 -8.15 5.45
N ASP A 142 17.38 -8.01 5.58
CA ASP A 142 18.26 -7.50 4.51
C ASP A 142 18.19 -8.30 3.21
N GLU A 143 18.02 -9.62 3.31
CA GLU A 143 17.91 -10.47 2.12
C GLU A 143 16.58 -10.26 1.38
N LEU A 144 15.48 -10.04 2.11
CA LEU A 144 14.20 -9.69 1.49
C LEU A 144 14.22 -8.28 0.91
N VAL A 145 14.90 -7.33 1.58
CA VAL A 145 15.16 -5.99 1.03
C VAL A 145 15.90 -6.10 -0.30
N ALA A 146 16.99 -6.88 -0.35
CA ALA A 146 17.75 -7.10 -1.58
C ALA A 146 16.89 -7.73 -2.68
N TYR A 147 16.05 -8.71 -2.33
CA TYR A 147 15.06 -9.28 -3.26
C TYR A 147 14.14 -8.20 -3.83
N TYR A 148 13.47 -7.40 -2.99
CA TYR A 148 12.56 -6.36 -3.46
C TYR A 148 13.25 -5.30 -4.32
N ARG A 149 14.48 -4.90 -3.97
CA ARG A 149 15.28 -3.98 -4.81
C ARG A 149 15.62 -4.54 -6.17
N GLY A 150 15.74 -5.86 -6.29
CA GLY A 150 15.90 -6.53 -7.58
C GLY A 150 14.61 -6.63 -8.40
N GLN A 151 13.44 -6.45 -7.80
CA GLN A 151 12.13 -6.59 -8.47
C GLN A 151 11.44 -5.26 -8.76
N VAL A 152 11.67 -4.25 -7.93
CA VAL A 152 10.99 -2.95 -7.99
C VAL A 152 12.03 -1.85 -8.22
N SER A 153 11.80 -1.02 -9.24
CA SER A 153 12.67 0.11 -9.54
C SER A 153 12.77 1.08 -8.36
N GLN A 154 13.92 1.74 -8.23
CA GLN A 154 14.12 2.76 -7.22
C GLN A 154 13.03 3.85 -7.30
N GLY A 155 12.50 4.26 -6.15
CA GLY A 155 11.44 5.26 -6.05
C GLY A 155 10.01 4.71 -6.19
N ASN A 156 9.83 3.45 -6.58
CA ASN A 156 8.49 2.87 -6.78
C ASN A 156 7.95 2.08 -5.58
N ALA A 157 8.76 1.85 -4.55
CA ALA A 157 8.30 1.26 -3.30
C ALA A 157 9.15 1.68 -2.11
N TYR A 158 8.50 1.89 -0.98
CA TYR A 158 9.12 2.09 0.33
C TYR A 158 9.46 0.71 0.92
N ILE A 159 10.74 0.32 0.90
CA ILE A 159 11.20 -1.04 1.25
C ILE A 159 11.85 -1.07 2.63
N ILE A 160 12.50 0.02 3.02
CA ILE A 160 13.09 0.24 4.36
C ILE A 160 12.68 1.61 4.90
N PRO A 161 12.71 1.84 6.23
CA PRO A 161 12.69 3.18 6.81
C PRO A 161 13.70 4.06 6.08
N ASP A 162 13.32 5.31 5.89
CA ASP A 162 14.11 6.32 5.17
C ASP A 162 14.26 6.14 3.65
N ASP A 163 13.42 5.31 3.02
CA ASP A 163 13.23 5.31 1.56
C ASP A 163 12.49 6.57 1.03
N HIS A 164 12.94 7.74 1.44
CA HIS A 164 12.29 9.02 1.11
C HIS A 164 12.19 9.28 -0.39
N ALA A 165 13.06 8.68 -1.21
CA ALA A 165 12.95 8.73 -2.67
C ALA A 165 11.69 8.04 -3.23
N SER A 166 11.02 7.21 -2.42
CA SER A 166 9.77 6.52 -2.76
C SER A 166 8.52 7.23 -2.25
N SER A 167 8.68 8.33 -1.50
CA SER A 167 7.58 9.20 -1.09
C SER A 167 7.42 10.33 -2.10
N HIS A 168 6.23 10.45 -2.65
CA HIS A 168 5.95 11.39 -3.74
C HIS A 168 4.87 12.39 -3.37
N GLY A 169 4.96 13.59 -3.92
CA GLY A 169 3.99 14.67 -3.70
C GLY A 169 3.29 15.11 -4.98
N THR A 170 2.00 15.43 -4.87
CA THR A 170 1.21 16.10 -5.92
C THR A 170 0.30 17.16 -5.29
N THR A 171 -0.08 18.17 -6.08
CA THR A 171 -1.11 19.14 -5.69
C THR A 171 -2.52 18.60 -5.89
N ASP A 172 -2.70 17.54 -6.68
CA ASP A 172 -4.01 16.91 -6.90
C ASP A 172 -4.56 16.32 -5.59
N LYS A 173 -5.87 16.48 -5.39
CA LYS A 173 -6.63 15.89 -4.26
C LYS A 173 -7.45 14.68 -4.71
N ARG A 174 -7.27 14.25 -5.96
CA ARG A 174 -7.93 13.09 -6.55
C ARG A 174 -6.88 12.08 -6.97
N MET A 175 -6.85 10.94 -6.30
CA MET A 175 -5.90 9.87 -6.54
C MET A 175 -6.61 8.64 -7.09
N ASN A 176 -5.90 7.86 -7.88
CA ASN A 176 -6.27 6.51 -8.26
C ASN A 176 -5.36 5.53 -7.52
N LEU A 177 -5.94 4.46 -6.97
CA LEU A 177 -5.21 3.31 -6.44
C LEU A 177 -5.59 2.08 -7.26
N GLU A 178 -4.66 1.57 -8.06
CA GLU A 178 -4.82 0.33 -8.80
C GLU A 178 -4.27 -0.83 -7.96
N ILE A 179 -5.04 -1.90 -7.80
CA ILE A 179 -4.64 -3.11 -7.05
C ILE A 179 -4.73 -4.33 -7.98
N TYR A 180 -3.66 -5.12 -8.01
CA TYR A 180 -3.48 -6.26 -8.91
C TYR A 180 -3.58 -7.61 -8.17
#